data_AF-A0A1Z8VP49-F1
#
_entry.id   AF-A0A1Z8VP49-F1
#
_cell.length_a   1.000
_cell.length_b   1.000
_cell.length_c   1.000
_cell.angle_alpha   90.00
_cell.angle_beta   90.00
_cell.angle_gamma   90.00
#
_symmetry.space_group_name_H-M   'P 1'
#
loop_
_entity.id
_entity.type
_entity.pdbx_description
1 polymer ?
#
loop_
_entity_poly.entity_id
_entity_poly.type
_entity_poly.pdbx_seq_one_letter_code
_entity_poly.pdbx_strand_id
1 'polypeptide(L)'
;MKSSYELAMERMGGDDEPLTKEQKQKISEIESKFKAKIAERKIFLEKSVQDALAKGSMEEAEEARNILAQEVLSLEAKAENEKEKVRNSS
;
A
#
# COMPACT_ATOMS: atom_id res chain seq x y z
N MET A 1 39.28 -11.80 9.34
CA MET A 1 38.95 -10.62 8.52
C MET A 1 37.46 -10.60 8.34
N LYS A 2 36.75 -9.59 8.85
CA LYS A 2 35.32 -9.43 8.61
C LYS A 2 35.09 -9.10 7.13
N SER A 3 34.00 -9.60 6.56
CA SER A 3 33.62 -9.30 5.18
C SER A 3 33.22 -7.84 5.03
N SER A 4 33.44 -7.26 3.85
CA SER A 4 32.96 -5.91 3.50
C SER A 4 31.45 -5.75 3.68
N TYR A 5 30.70 -6.85 3.58
CA TYR A 5 29.27 -6.91 3.83
C TYR A 5 28.92 -6.69 5.32
N GLU A 6 29.65 -7.34 6.22
CA GLU A 6 29.46 -7.19 7.67
C GLU A 6 29.80 -5.76 8.14
N LEU A 7 30.82 -5.15 7.53
CA LEU A 7 31.21 -3.76 7.82
C LEU A 7 30.20 -2.73 7.30
N ALA A 8 29.49 -3.04 6.21
CA ALA A 8 28.43 -2.19 5.67
C ALA A 8 27.17 -2.25 6.53
N MET A 9 26.85 -3.42 7.10
CA MET A 9 25.71 -3.60 8.00
C MET A 9 25.96 -2.93 9.36
N GLU A 10 27.17 -3.05 9.92
CA GLU A 10 27.56 -2.35 11.16
C GLU A 10 27.46 -0.81 11.04
N ARG A 11 27.70 -0.24 9.85
CA ARG A 11 27.61 1.22 9.62
C ARG A 11 26.19 1.74 9.46
N MET A 12 25.22 0.87 9.17
CA MET A 12 23.83 1.25 8.91
C MET A 12 22.92 1.07 10.14
N GLY A 13 23.50 0.97 11.35
CA GLY A 13 22.85 1.40 12.59
C GLY A 13 21.49 0.79 12.95
N GLY A 14 21.21 -0.47 12.59
CA GLY A 14 20.02 -1.18 13.02
C GLY A 14 20.13 -2.68 12.76
N ASP A 15 19.61 -3.49 13.67
CA ASP A 15 19.44 -4.96 13.60
C ASP A 15 18.44 -5.40 12.51
N ASP A 16 18.34 -4.68 11.39
CA ASP A 16 17.48 -5.09 10.27
C ASP A 16 18.30 -5.96 9.32
N GLU A 17 18.16 -7.28 9.47
CA GLU A 17 18.65 -8.21 8.47
C GLU A 17 18.08 -7.83 7.08
N PRO A 18 18.94 -7.75 6.05
CA PRO A 18 18.49 -7.36 4.73
C PRO A 18 17.53 -8.41 4.17
N LEU A 19 16.40 -7.93 3.66
CA LEU A 19 15.34 -8.79 3.15
C LEU A 19 15.85 -9.82 2.13
N THR A 20 15.42 -11.06 2.29
CA THR A 20 15.69 -12.14 1.35
C THR A 20 15.05 -11.85 -0.01
N LYS A 21 15.54 -12.52 -1.06
CA LYS A 21 14.94 -12.41 -2.40
C LYS A 21 13.45 -12.74 -2.40
N GLU A 22 13.06 -13.74 -1.62
CA GLU A 22 11.68 -14.20 -1.46
C GLU A 22 10.82 -13.17 -0.74
N GLN A 23 11.33 -12.56 0.33
CA GLN A 23 10.63 -11.46 1.02
C GLN A 23 10.41 -10.27 0.09
N LYS A 24 11.44 -9.86 -0.67
CA LYS A 24 11.35 -8.78 -1.66
C LYS A 24 10.30 -9.10 -2.73
N GLN A 25 10.28 -10.33 -3.23
CA GLN A 25 9.30 -10.76 -4.23
C GLN A 25 7.87 -10.70 -3.66
N LYS A 26 7.63 -11.28 -2.47
CA LYS A 26 6.33 -11.23 -1.80
C LYS A 26 5.85 -9.80 -1.55
N ILE A 27 6.74 -8.91 -1.12
CA ILE A 27 6.42 -7.48 -0.93
C ILE A 27 5.98 -6.85 -2.26
N SER A 28 6.71 -7.10 -3.35
CA SER A 28 6.35 -6.57 -4.67
C SER A 28 5.00 -7.11 -5.14
N GLU A 29 4.70 -8.38 -4.91
CA GLU A 29 3.39 -8.98 -5.23
C GLU A 29 2.25 -8.34 -4.42
N ILE A 30 2.48 -8.06 -3.13
CA ILE A 30 1.53 -7.34 -2.27
C ILE A 30 1.29 -5.93 -2.83
N GLU A 31 2.35 -5.19 -3.19
CA GLU A 31 2.24 -3.85 -3.75
C GLU A 31 1.44 -3.84 -5.06
N SER A 32 1.74 -4.74 -6.00
CA SER A 32 0.99 -4.86 -7.24
C SER A 32 -0.49 -5.19 -7.00
N LYS A 33 -0.77 -6.13 -6.10
CA LYS A 33 -2.14 -6.52 -5.71
C LYS A 33 -2.93 -5.35 -5.13
N PHE A 34 -2.38 -4.62 -4.17
CA PHE A 34 -3.09 -3.51 -3.54
C PHE A 34 -3.19 -2.29 -4.45
N LYS A 35 -2.19 -2.03 -5.30
CA LYS A 35 -2.28 -1.00 -6.34
C LYS A 35 -3.43 -1.26 -7.30
N ALA A 36 -3.61 -2.51 -7.75
CA ALA A 36 -4.73 -2.90 -8.59
C ALA A 36 -6.09 -2.70 -7.89
N LYS A 37 -6.21 -3.14 -6.63
CA LYS A 37 -7.44 -2.94 -5.83
C LYS A 37 -7.78 -1.46 -5.64
N ILE A 38 -6.79 -0.63 -5.33
CA ILE A 38 -6.98 0.82 -5.15
C ILE A 38 -7.43 1.45 -6.48
N ALA A 39 -6.83 1.07 -7.60
CA ALA A 39 -7.23 1.57 -8.91
C ALA A 39 -8.67 1.20 -9.26
N GLU A 40 -9.07 -0.05 -9.01
CA GLU A 40 -10.45 -0.51 -9.20
C GLU A 40 -11.45 0.31 -8.37
N ARG A 41 -11.14 0.56 -7.08
CA ARG A 41 -11.99 1.37 -6.21
C ARG A 41 -12.08 2.83 -6.63
N LYS A 42 -10.96 3.42 -7.05
CA LYS A 42 -10.94 4.78 -7.61
C LYS A 42 -11.85 4.88 -8.83
N ILE A 43 -11.70 3.99 -9.80
CA ILE A 43 -12.53 4.00 -11.02
C ILE A 43 -14.02 3.86 -10.68
N PHE A 44 -14.37 2.95 -9.77
CA PHE A 44 -15.76 2.73 -9.39
C PHE A 44 -16.38 3.96 -8.69
N LEU A 45 -15.70 4.53 -7.69
CA LEU A 45 -16.26 5.65 -6.92
C LEU A 45 -16.14 6.99 -7.63
N GLU A 46 -15.14 7.19 -8.49
CA GLU A 46 -15.08 8.36 -9.39
C GLU A 46 -16.28 8.40 -10.32
N LYS A 47 -16.75 7.25 -10.81
CA LYS A 47 -18.00 7.16 -11.56
C LYS A 47 -19.20 7.58 -10.71
N SER A 48 -19.30 7.11 -9.45
CA SER A 48 -20.36 7.53 -8.54
C SER A 48 -20.36 9.04 -8.27
N VAL A 49 -19.18 9.64 -8.13
CA VAL A 49 -19.02 11.10 -8.00
C VAL A 49 -19.54 11.81 -9.25
N GLN A 50 -19.16 11.35 -10.44
CA GLN A 50 -19.61 11.93 -11.70
C GLN A 50 -21.13 11.82 -11.86
N ASP A 51 -21.72 10.67 -11.52
CA ASP A 51 -23.17 10.44 -11.58
C ASP A 51 -23.93 11.37 -10.60
N ALA A 52 -23.40 11.58 -9.39
CA ALA A 52 -23.97 12.50 -8.41
C ALA A 52 -23.90 13.97 -8.88
N LEU A 53 -22.75 14.38 -9.44
CA LEU A 53 -22.58 15.71 -10.01
C LEU A 53 -23.52 15.94 -11.21
N ALA A 54 -23.72 14.94 -12.07
CA ALA A 54 -24.65 15.02 -13.19
C ALA A 54 -26.11 15.18 -12.75
N LYS A 55 -26.47 14.68 -11.57
CA LYS A 55 -27.77 14.89 -10.94
C LYS A 55 -27.87 16.21 -10.18
N GLY A 56 -26.78 16.96 -10.05
CA GLY A 56 -26.71 18.19 -9.26
C GLY A 56 -26.63 17.97 -7.75
N SER A 57 -26.39 16.74 -7.29
CA SER A 57 -26.28 16.41 -5.86
C SER A 57 -24.83 16.55 -5.40
N MET A 58 -24.49 17.71 -4.84
CA MET A 58 -23.15 17.96 -4.29
C MET A 58 -22.89 17.15 -3.02
N GLU A 59 -23.91 16.90 -2.22
CA GLU A 59 -23.84 16.10 -0.99
C GLU A 59 -23.45 14.65 -1.30
N GLU A 60 -24.15 14.00 -2.26
CA GLU A 60 -23.81 12.63 -2.70
C GLU A 60 -22.41 12.57 -3.30
N ALA A 61 -21.98 13.60 -4.04
CA ALA A 61 -20.65 13.66 -4.63
C ALA A 61 -19.57 13.79 -3.55
N GLU A 62 -19.81 14.54 -2.47
CA GLU A 62 -18.90 14.67 -1.34
C GLU A 62 -18.85 13.37 -0.52
N GLU A 63 -20.00 12.75 -0.26
CA GLU A 63 -20.07 11.46 0.41
C GLU A 63 -19.28 10.38 -0.35
N ALA A 64 -19.46 10.27 -1.67
CA ALA A 64 -18.73 9.34 -2.51
C ALA A 64 -17.19 9.58 -2.48
N ARG A 65 -16.75 10.84 -2.42
CA ARG A 65 -15.32 11.18 -2.24
C ARG A 65 -14.80 10.78 -0.87
N ASN A 66 -15.56 11.01 0.18
CA ASN A 66 -15.19 10.65 1.56
C ASN A 66 -15.08 9.13 1.70
N ILE A 67 -16.03 8.38 1.13
CA ILE A 67 -15.98 6.91 1.08
C ILE A 67 -14.71 6.46 0.33
N LEU A 68 -14.42 7.05 -0.84
CA LEU A 68 -13.22 6.69 -1.61
C LEU A 68 -11.95 6.92 -0.80
N ALA A 69 -11.83 8.07 -0.13
CA ALA A 69 -10.67 8.37 0.70
C ALA A 69 -10.48 7.35 1.84
N GLN A 70 -11.56 7.00 2.52
CA GLN A 70 -11.54 5.99 3.60
C GLN A 70 -11.17 4.60 3.09
N GLU A 71 -11.72 4.17 1.95
CA GLU A 71 -11.39 2.86 1.36
C GLU A 71 -9.92 2.79 0.94
N VAL A 72 -9.39 3.84 0.32
CA VAL A 72 -7.98 3.91 -0.09
C VAL A 72 -7.06 3.83 1.14
N LEU A 73 -7.32 4.64 2.18
CA LEU A 73 -6.56 4.61 3.42
C LEU A 73 -6.59 3.22 4.07
N SER A 74 -7.76 2.56 4.09
CA SER A 74 -7.89 1.20 4.63
C SER A 74 -7.07 0.18 3.83
N LEU A 75 -7.07 0.28 2.50
CA LEU A 75 -6.31 -0.60 1.62
C LEU A 75 -4.80 -0.39 1.74
N GLU A 76 -4.35 0.86 1.84
CA GLU A 76 -2.93 1.19 2.06
C GLU A 76 -2.44 0.67 3.42
N ALA A 77 -3.23 0.88 4.48
CA ALA A 77 -2.92 0.35 5.80
C ALA A 77 -2.85 -1.19 5.80
N LYS A 78 -3.76 -1.87 5.11
CA LYS A 78 -3.72 -3.33 4.95
C LYS A 78 -2.49 -3.78 4.18
N ALA A 79 -2.12 -3.07 3.11
CA ALA A 79 -0.93 -3.37 2.33
C ALA A 79 0.33 -3.25 3.19
N GLU A 80 0.45 -2.18 3.98
CA GLU A 80 1.61 -2.00 4.87
C GLU A 80 1.68 -3.10 5.94
N ASN A 81 0.55 -3.41 6.59
CA ASN A 81 0.49 -4.51 7.55
C ASN A 81 0.88 -5.87 6.93
N GLU A 82 0.47 -6.15 5.69
CA GLU A 82 0.89 -7.38 4.98
C GLU A 82 2.39 -7.36 4.67
N LYS A 83 2.95 -6.22 4.24
CA LYS A 83 4.39 -6.08 3.99
C LYS A 83 5.20 -6.24 5.28
N GLU A 84 4.79 -5.63 6.38
CA GLU A 84 5.45 -5.76 7.68
C GLU A 84 5.51 -7.20 8.17
N LYS A 85 4.42 -7.97 7.99
CA LYS A 85 4.43 -9.41 8.30
C LYS A 85 5.47 -10.18 7.48
N VAL A 86 5.69 -9.80 6.22
CA VAL A 86 6.73 -10.40 5.37
C VAL A 86 8.13 -9.97 5.82
N ARG A 87 8.31 -8.71 6.22
CA ARG A 87 9.60 -8.23 6.76
C ARG A 87 9.97 -8.94 8.06
N ASN A 88 8.98 -9.18 8.93
CA ASN A 88 9.15 -9.81 10.23
C ASN A 88 9.04 -11.35 10.21
N SER A 89 8.82 -11.96 9.04
CA SER A 89 8.84 -13.43 8.94
C SER A 89 10.30 -13.89 8.87
N SER A 90 10.78 -14.49 9.96
CA SER A 90 12.08 -15.16 10.05
C SER A 90 12.20 -16.35 9.11
#